data_AF-A0A7X7B5M9-F1
#
_entry.id   AF-A0A7X7B5M9-F1
#
_cell.length_a   1.000
_cell.length_b   1.000
_cell.length_c   1.000
_cell.angle_alpha   90.00
_cell.angle_beta   90.00
_cell.angle_gamma   90.00
#
_symmetry.space_group_name_H-M   'P 1'
#
loop_
_entity.id
_entity.type
_entity.pdbx_description
1 polymer ?
#
loop_
_entity_poly.entity_id
_entity_poly.type
_entity_poly.pdbx_seq_one_letter_code
_entity_poly.pdbx_strand_id
1 'polypeptide(L)'
;MDIIEVPAYSLTIMAGQGGSISKGNDGQYKAGTKVTISALPDSGYIFDRWISSDGGSFDNEYGMETVYHTLMKISTYTILHNIILAKT
;
A
#
# COMPACT_ATOMS: atom_id res chain seq x y z
N MET A 1 13.08 -23.48 24.20
CA MET A 1 12.60 -23.23 22.83
C MET A 1 12.30 -21.76 22.77
N ASP A 2 13.14 -20.99 22.09
CA ASP A 2 12.89 -19.55 21.95
C ASP A 2 11.72 -19.36 21.00
N ILE A 3 10.70 -18.66 21.46
CA ILE A 3 9.59 -18.24 20.61
C ILE A 3 10.11 -17.05 19.82
N ILE A 4 10.34 -17.22 18.52
CA ILE A 4 10.69 -16.09 17.65
C ILE A 4 9.43 -15.26 17.47
N GLU A 5 9.38 -14.12 18.16
CA GLU A 5 8.33 -13.14 17.96
C GLU A 5 8.54 -12.43 16.62
N VAL A 6 7.54 -12.49 15.75
CA VAL A 6 7.56 -11.76 14.48
C VAL A 6 7.00 -10.36 14.72
N PRO A 7 7.79 -9.29 14.52
CA PRO A 7 7.31 -7.93 14.78
C PRO A 7 6.14 -7.60 13.86
N ALA A 8 5.17 -6.86 14.41
CA ALA A 8 4.06 -6.28 13.66
C ALA A 8 4.29 -4.79 13.44
N TYR A 9 3.76 -4.28 12.33
CA TYR A 9 3.94 -2.91 11.93
C TYR A 9 2.62 -2.32 11.43
N SER A 10 2.42 -1.03 11.72
CA SER A 10 1.29 -0.28 11.21
C SER A 10 1.42 -0.12 9.71
N LEU A 11 0.36 -0.47 8.99
CA LEU A 11 0.12 -0.18 7.59
C LEU A 11 -1.03 0.80 7.51
N THR A 12 -0.82 1.91 6.81
CA THR A 12 -1.88 2.86 6.45
C THR A 12 -1.90 2.98 4.94
N ILE A 13 -3.06 2.82 4.32
CA ILE A 13 -3.30 2.81 2.87
C ILE A 13 -4.23 3.98 2.54
N MET A 14 -3.69 5.04 1.96
CA MET A 14 -4.48 6.24 1.66
C MET A 14 -4.69 6.39 0.17
N ALA A 15 -5.92 6.58 -0.32
CA ALA A 15 -6.14 7.01 -1.70
C ALA A 15 -5.77 8.51 -1.87
N GLY A 16 -5.27 8.88 -3.06
CA GLY A 16 -5.10 10.28 -3.43
C GLY A 16 -6.44 10.93 -3.82
N GLN A 17 -6.39 12.12 -4.42
CA GLN A 17 -7.59 12.82 -4.88
C GLN A 17 -8.23 12.12 -6.10
N GLY A 18 -9.56 11.97 -6.11
CA GLY A 18 -10.29 11.44 -7.27
C GLY A 18 -10.20 9.92 -7.40
N GLY A 19 -10.16 9.23 -6.27
CA GLY A 19 -10.29 7.78 -6.22
C GLY A 19 -10.42 7.29 -4.80
N SER A 20 -10.53 5.98 -4.67
CA SER A 20 -10.71 5.28 -3.39
C SER A 20 -9.89 3.99 -3.34
N ILE A 21 -9.68 3.47 -2.14
CA ILE A 21 -9.17 2.11 -1.95
C ILE A 21 -10.36 1.17 -1.99
N SER A 22 -10.38 0.26 -2.96
CA SER A 22 -11.45 -0.74 -3.11
C SER A 22 -11.11 -2.06 -2.40
N LYS A 23 -9.82 -2.28 -2.07
CA LYS A 23 -9.33 -3.46 -1.36
C LYS A 23 -8.06 -3.16 -0.58
N GLY A 24 -7.92 -3.79 0.57
CA GLY A 24 -6.84 -3.53 1.53
C GLY A 24 -7.40 -2.78 2.73
N ASN A 25 -6.79 -2.99 3.90
CA ASN A 25 -7.18 -2.32 5.13
C ASN A 25 -5.95 -1.77 5.84
N ASP A 26 -6.16 -0.67 6.55
CA ASP A 26 -5.22 -0.20 7.55
C ASP A 26 -5.15 -1.19 8.71
N GLY A 27 -3.99 -1.31 9.35
CA GLY A 27 -3.86 -2.16 10.52
C GLY A 27 -2.44 -2.61 10.81
N GLN A 28 -2.31 -3.54 11.75
CA GLN A 28 -1.03 -4.12 12.14
C GLN A 28 -0.77 -5.40 11.35
N TYR A 29 0.34 -5.44 10.62
CA TYR A 29 0.75 -6.59 9.82
C TYR A 29 2.11 -7.10 10.28
N LYS A 30 2.23 -8.43 10.42
CA LYS A 30 3.51 -9.08 10.72
C LYS A 30 4.52 -8.82 9.60
N ALA A 31 5.79 -8.73 9.96
CA ALA A 31 6.88 -8.66 9.00
C ALA A 31 6.78 -9.77 7.94
N GLY A 32 7.01 -9.43 6.67
CA GLY A 32 6.94 -10.38 5.56
C GLY A 32 5.53 -10.78 5.14
N THR A 33 4.49 -10.16 5.71
CA THR A 33 3.12 -10.33 5.23
C THR A 33 2.95 -9.70 3.86
N LYS A 34 2.25 -10.41 2.97
CA LYS A 34 1.80 -9.93 1.67
C LYS A 34 0.38 -9.39 1.80
N VAL A 35 0.16 -8.15 1.38
CA VAL A 35 -1.15 -7.49 1.46
C VAL A 35 -1.61 -7.15 0.05
N THR A 36 -2.72 -7.73 -0.40
CA THR A 36 -3.33 -7.35 -1.67
C THR A 36 -4.13 -6.07 -1.49
N ILE A 37 -3.84 -5.09 -2.33
CA ILE A 37 -4.45 -3.76 -2.29
C ILE A 37 -4.92 -3.37 -3.69
N SER A 38 -6.04 -2.65 -3.75
CA SER A 38 -6.64 -2.19 -5.02
C SER A 38 -7.16 -0.77 -4.90
N ALA A 39 -6.95 0.01 -5.95
CA ALA A 39 -7.43 1.37 -6.10
C ALA A 39 -8.55 1.41 -7.14
N LEU A 40 -9.51 2.31 -6.93
CA LEU A 40 -10.58 2.61 -7.86
C LEU A 40 -10.58 4.12 -8.15
N PRO A 41 -10.08 4.55 -9.33
CA PRO A 41 -10.20 5.94 -9.77
C PRO A 41 -11.67 6.33 -9.98
N ASP A 42 -12.02 7.54 -9.59
CA ASP A 42 -13.30 8.13 -9.92
C ASP A 42 -13.35 8.53 -11.40
N SER A 43 -14.55 8.79 -11.92
CA SER A 43 -14.71 9.26 -13.30
C SER A 43 -13.90 10.54 -13.56
N GLY A 44 -13.11 10.54 -14.64
CA GLY A 44 -12.23 11.65 -15.01
C GLY A 44 -10.81 11.59 -14.42
N TYR A 45 -10.52 10.59 -13.58
CA TYR A 45 -9.21 10.34 -13.01
C TYR A 45 -8.59 9.05 -13.55
N ILE A 46 -7.26 8.98 -13.50
CA ILE A 46 -6.48 7.80 -13.87
C ILE A 46 -5.59 7.42 -12.69
N PHE A 47 -5.46 6.12 -12.46
CA PHE A 47 -4.48 5.58 -11.53
C PHE A 47 -3.06 5.77 -12.08
N ASP A 48 -2.19 6.46 -11.34
CA ASP A 48 -0.78 6.66 -11.72
C ASP A 48 0.09 5.50 -11.21
N ARG A 49 0.29 5.43 -9.89
CA ARG A 49 1.09 4.37 -9.24
C ARG A 49 0.90 4.29 -7.72
N TRP A 50 1.23 3.13 -7.16
CA TRP A 50 1.44 2.94 -5.72
C TRP A 50 2.81 3.53 -5.33
N ILE A 51 2.88 4.25 -4.20
CA ILE A 51 4.14 4.67 -3.59
C ILE A 51 4.16 4.28 -2.12
N SER A 52 5.35 4.09 -1.54
CA SER A 52 5.53 3.77 -0.11
C SER A 52 6.58 4.73 0.45
N SER A 53 6.35 5.31 1.63
CA SER A 53 7.33 6.20 2.25
C SER A 53 8.49 5.46 2.92
N ASP A 54 8.35 4.16 3.17
CA ASP A 54 9.24 3.43 4.09
C ASP A 54 9.86 2.20 3.43
N GLY A 55 9.84 2.15 2.09
CA GLY A 55 10.64 1.23 1.29
C GLY A 55 10.07 -0.17 1.10
N GLY A 56 8.81 -0.42 1.47
CA GLY A 56 8.13 -1.65 1.04
C GLY A 56 7.99 -1.71 -0.48
N SER A 57 7.85 -2.92 -1.02
CA SER A 57 7.83 -3.16 -2.46
C SER A 57 6.45 -3.62 -2.94
N PHE A 58 6.15 -3.34 -4.21
CA PHE A 58 4.94 -3.81 -4.88
C PHE A 58 5.31 -4.87 -5.92
N ASP A 59 4.44 -5.87 -6.14
CA ASP A 59 4.59 -6.80 -7.26
C ASP A 59 4.42 -6.09 -8.62
N ASN A 60 3.56 -5.06 -8.66
CA ASN A 60 3.37 -4.15 -9.78
C ASN A 60 2.88 -2.79 -9.27
N GLU A 61 3.74 -1.79 -9.23
CA GLU A 61 3.39 -0.46 -8.74
C GLU A 61 2.47 0.34 -9.68
N TYR A 62 2.32 -0.08 -10.95
CA TYR A 62 1.47 0.59 -11.95
C TYR A 62 0.12 -0.13 -12.16
N GLY A 63 -0.12 -1.25 -11.47
CA GLY A 63 -1.38 -1.99 -11.54
C GLY A 63 -2.44 -1.43 -10.59
N MET A 64 -3.69 -1.30 -11.03
CA MET A 64 -4.81 -0.91 -10.15
C MET A 64 -5.08 -1.91 -9.01
N GLU A 65 -4.58 -3.15 -9.13
CA GLU A 65 -4.46 -4.12 -8.05
C GLU A 65 -2.99 -4.59 -7.99
N THR A 66 -2.46 -4.74 -6.78
CA THR A 66 -1.10 -5.20 -6.55
C THR A 66 -0.95 -5.89 -5.20
N VAL A 67 0.21 -6.53 -4.99
CA VAL A 67 0.60 -7.08 -3.69
C VAL A 67 1.71 -6.21 -3.11
N TYR A 68 1.46 -5.66 -1.93
CA TYR A 68 2.47 -4.97 -1.13
C TYR A 68 3.19 -5.96 -0.22
N HIS A 69 4.52 -5.88 -0.20
CA HIS A 69 5.39 -6.68 0.65
C HIS A 69 5.95 -5.79 1.75
N THR A 70 5.68 -6.14 3.01
CA THR A 70 6.24 -5.44 4.16
C THR A 70 7.73 -5.79 4.33
N LEU A 71 8.57 -4.80 4.66
CA LEU A 71 9.99 -5.05 4.89
C LEU A 71 10.23 -5.86 6.17
N MET A 72 11.32 -6.63 6.19
CA MET A 72 11.76 -7.38 7.38
C MET A 72 12.54 -6.52 8.40
N LYS A 73 12.74 -5.23 8.16
CA LYS A 73 13.52 -4.35 9.03
C LYS A 73 12.91 -2.95 9.20
N ILE A 74 12.48 -2.69 10.43
CA ILE A 74 12.46 -1.44 11.21
C ILE A 74 12.14 -0.13 10.46
N SER A 75 10.86 0.25 10.44
CA SER A 75 10.29 1.57 10.84
C SER A 75 8.82 1.63 10.41
N THR A 76 7.97 2.33 11.16
CA THR A 76 6.52 2.51 10.94
C THR A 76 6.15 2.70 9.47
N TYR A 77 5.12 2.00 8.94
CA TYR A 77 4.74 2.14 7.53
C TYR A 77 3.62 3.17 7.28
N THR A 78 3.85 4.10 6.37
CA THR A 78 2.83 4.96 5.74
C THR A 78 2.81 4.69 4.24
N ILE A 79 1.75 4.06 3.71
CA ILE A 79 1.52 4.02 2.27
C ILE A 79 0.76 5.29 1.88
N LEU A 80 1.47 6.18 1.20
CA LEU A 80 0.86 7.31 0.50
C LEU A 80 0.45 6.87 -0.89
N HIS A 81 -0.73 7.25 -1.38
CA HIS A 81 -0.96 7.29 -2.83
C HIS A 81 -0.65 8.67 -3.37
N ASN A 82 -0.10 8.68 -4.58
CA ASN A 82 -0.20 9.83 -5.46
C ASN A 82 -1.20 9.46 -6.56
N ILE A 83 -2.45 9.90 -6.43
CA ILE A 83 -3.34 9.94 -7.59
C ILE A 83 -2.96 11.20 -8.35
N ILE A 84 -2.31 11.04 -9.49
CA ILE A 84 -2.06 12.13 -10.42
C ILE A 84 -2.71 11.74 -11.74
N LEU A 85 -3.83 12.40 -12.05
CA LEU A 85 -4.05 13.19 -13.26
C LEU A 85 -5.56 13.25 -13.51
N ALA A 86 -6.14 14.44 -13.29
CA ALA A 86 -7.36 14.82 -13.96
C ALA A 86 -7.06 14.81 -15.47
N LYS A 87 -7.84 14.06 -16.24
CA LYS A 87 -7.72 14.06 -17.69
C LYS A 87 -8.16 15.44 -18.21
N THR A 88 -7.21 16.33 -18.52
CA THR A 88 -7.47 17.54 -19.34
C THR A 88 -7.85 17.15 -20.76
#